data_AF-A0A2J8I531-F1
#
_entry.id   AF-A0A2J8I531-F1
#
_cell.length_a   1.000
_cell.length_b   1.000
_cell.length_c   1.000
_cell.angle_alpha   90.00
_cell.angle_beta   90.00
_cell.angle_gamma   90.00
#
_symmetry.space_group_name_H-M   'P 1'
#
loop_
_entity.id
_entity.type
_entity.pdbx_description
1 polymer ?
#
loop_
_entity_poly.entity_id
_entity_poly.type
_entity_poly.pdbx_seq_one_letter_code
_entity_poly.pdbx_strand_id
1 'polypeptide(L)'
;MMFSFLATFFFMLLLGKKVLVPYLSILSLALLLVIIHFVIDVDTIPVLITLFVAAPLLIHFRYSALTHPAFVVCVLAPSLLTYSLGA
;
A
#
# COMPACT_ATOMS: atom_id res chain seq x y z
N MET A 1 -12.13 -3.04 12.13
CA MET A 1 -10.80 -3.52 11.69
C MET A 1 -10.85 -4.22 10.34
N MET A 2 -11.73 -5.20 10.09
CA MET A 2 -11.76 -5.95 8.81
C MET A 2 -12.22 -5.12 7.58
N PHE A 3 -13.12 -4.16 7.75
CA PHE A 3 -13.59 -3.28 6.66
C PHE A 3 -12.48 -2.36 6.12
N SER A 4 -11.68 -1.77 7.01
CA SER A 4 -10.54 -0.91 6.65
C SER A 4 -9.48 -1.69 5.89
N PHE A 5 -9.20 -2.93 6.30
CA PHE A 5 -8.29 -3.83 5.59
C PHE A 5 -8.79 -4.08 4.16
N LEU A 6 -10.07 -4.45 4.01
CA LEU A 6 -10.65 -4.73 2.70
C LEU A 6 -10.64 -3.49 1.80
N ALA A 7 -10.97 -2.31 2.34
CA ALA A 7 -10.90 -1.05 1.62
C ALA A 7 -9.47 -0.74 1.13
N THR A 8 -8.48 -0.91 2.01
CA THR A 8 -7.05 -0.73 1.68
C THR A 8 -6.62 -1.68 0.57
N PHE A 9 -7.03 -2.95 0.65
CA PHE A 9 -6.73 -3.97 -0.34
C PHE A 9 -7.31 -3.63 -1.71
N PHE A 10 -8.60 -3.28 -1.78
CA PHE A 10 -9.24 -2.85 -3.02
C PHE A 10 -8.59 -1.59 -3.59
N PHE A 11 -8.29 -0.60 -2.75
CA PHE A 11 -7.68 0.64 -3.21
C PHE A 11 -6.27 0.41 -3.76
N MET A 12 -5.48 -0.43 -3.08
CA MET A 12 -4.14 -0.82 -3.54
C MET A 12 -4.19 -1.54 -4.89
N LEU A 13 -5.12 -2.49 -5.08
CA LEU A 13 -5.28 -3.20 -6.36
C LEU A 13 -5.71 -2.27 -7.50
N LEU A 14 -6.72 -1.43 -7.26
CA LEU A 14 -7.25 -0.50 -8.25
C LEU A 14 -6.20 0.56 -8.64
N LEU A 15 -5.47 1.10 -7.66
CA LEU A 15 -4.43 2.09 -7.88
C LEU A 15 -3.22 1.45 -8.57
N GLY A 16 -2.75 0.29 -8.11
CA GLY A 16 -1.64 -0.44 -8.75
C GLY A 16 -1.91 -0.74 -10.22
N LYS A 17 -3.16 -1.12 -10.55
CA LYS A 17 -3.58 -1.31 -11.95
C LYS A 17 -3.55 0.00 -12.75
N LYS A 18 -4.02 1.11 -12.18
CA LYS A 18 -3.97 2.44 -12.82
C LYS A 18 -2.56 2.94 -13.09
N VAL A 19 -1.62 2.57 -12.21
CA VAL A 19 -0.23 3.01 -12.23
C VAL A 19 0.66 2.04 -13.04
N LEU A 20 0.06 1.04 -13.70
CA LEU A 20 0.75 0.05 -14.55
C LEU A 20 1.80 -0.78 -13.78
N VAL A 21 1.59 -0.99 -12.48
CA VAL A 21 2.42 -1.88 -11.67
C VAL A 21 2.16 -3.33 -12.11
N PRO A 22 3.19 -4.16 -12.40
CA PRO A 22 3.05 -5.54 -12.78
C PRO A 22 2.37 -6.30 -11.65
N TYR A 23 1.49 -7.19 -12.07
CA TYR A 23 0.59 -7.92 -11.19
C TYR A 23 1.34 -8.68 -10.09
N LEU A 24 2.51 -9.24 -10.40
CA LEU A 24 3.36 -9.95 -9.45
C LEU A 24 3.79 -9.07 -8.27
N SER A 25 4.16 -7.81 -8.50
CA SER A 25 4.55 -6.88 -7.43
C SER A 25 3.35 -6.49 -6.57
N ILE A 26 2.18 -6.26 -7.18
CA ILE A 26 0.95 -5.96 -6.43
C ILE A 26 0.55 -7.15 -5.57
N LEU A 27 0.59 -8.37 -6.12
CA LEU A 27 0.28 -9.60 -5.40
C LEU A 27 1.24 -9.82 -4.23
N SER A 28 2.54 -9.62 -4.44
CA SER A 28 3.56 -9.73 -3.39
C SER A 28 3.32 -8.73 -2.26
N LEU A 29 3.08 -7.46 -2.57
CA LEU A 29 2.75 -6.42 -1.58
C LEU A 29 1.46 -6.76 -0.82
N ALA A 30 0.46 -7.29 -1.52
CA ALA A 30 -0.84 -7.62 -0.94
C ALA A 30 -0.69 -8.76 0.08
N LEU A 31 0.06 -9.80 -0.27
CA LEU A 31 0.35 -10.94 0.59
C LEU A 31 1.18 -10.49 1.80
N LEU A 32 2.16 -9.61 1.59
CA LEU A 32 2.95 -9.03 2.67
C LEU A 32 2.09 -8.20 3.64
N LEU A 33 1.16 -7.39 3.12
CA LEU A 33 0.24 -6.61 3.94
C LEU A 33 -0.69 -7.51 4.77
N VAL A 34 -1.17 -8.63 4.21
CA VAL A 34 -1.95 -9.63 4.95
C VAL A 34 -1.14 -10.21 6.11
N ILE A 35 0.12 -10.60 5.85
CA ILE A 35 1.02 -11.14 6.88
C ILE A 35 1.24 -10.11 7.98
N ILE A 36 1.58 -8.86 7.64
CA ILE A 36 1.82 -7.80 8.62
C ILE A 36 0.56 -7.56 9.47
N HIS A 37 -0.61 -7.47 8.83
CA HIS A 37 -1.86 -7.25 9.54
C HIS A 37 -2.17 -8.41 10.50
N PHE A 38 -1.93 -9.66 10.10
CA PHE A 38 -2.27 -10.83 10.94
C PHE A 38 -1.24 -11.12 12.03
N VAL A 39 0.06 -10.84 11.79
CA VAL A 39 1.15 -11.13 12.73
C VAL A 39 1.31 -10.02 13.76
N ILE A 40 1.15 -8.75 13.35
CA ILE A 40 1.50 -7.58 14.15
C ILE A 40 0.23 -6.81 14.58
N ASP A 41 -0.95 -7.19 14.07
CA ASP A 41 -2.24 -6.52 14.35
C ASP A 41 -2.21 -5.01 14.04
N VAL A 42 -1.46 -4.63 13.01
CA VAL A 42 -1.29 -3.22 12.61
C VAL A 42 -2.52 -2.73 11.88
N ASP A 43 -3.00 -1.56 12.26
CA ASP A 43 -4.07 -0.86 11.55
C ASP A 43 -3.63 -0.50 10.12
N THR A 44 -4.48 -0.83 9.14
CA THR A 44 -4.22 -0.56 7.71
C THR A 44 -4.67 0.83 7.26
N ILE A 45 -5.33 1.59 8.14
CA ILE A 45 -5.81 2.94 7.86
C ILE A 45 -4.68 3.89 7.41
N PRO A 46 -3.49 3.91 8.04
CA PRO A 46 -2.40 4.78 7.60
C PRO A 46 -1.94 4.47 6.18
N VAL A 47 -1.94 3.19 5.80
CA VAL A 47 -1.60 2.73 4.44
C VAL A 47 -2.62 3.23 3.41
N LEU A 48 -3.91 3.21 3.77
CA LEU A 48 -4.96 3.75 2.92
C LEU A 48 -4.79 5.26 2.71
N ILE A 49 -4.50 6.00 3.78
CA ILE A 49 -4.30 7.46 3.72
C ILE A 49 -3.11 7.80 2.84
N THR A 50 -1.95 7.14 3.02
CA THR A 50 -0.76 7.40 2.21
C THR A 50 -1.00 7.09 0.74
N LEU A 51 -1.63 5.96 0.41
CA LEU A 51 -2.00 5.61 -0.96
C LEU A 51 -2.96 6.63 -1.57
N PHE A 52 -3.96 7.09 -0.80
CA PHE A 52 -4.94 8.06 -1.27
C PHE A 52 -4.29 9.42 -1.59
N VAL A 53 -3.44 9.91 -0.69
CA VAL A 53 -2.71 11.17 -0.87
C VAL A 53 -1.68 11.08 -2.00
N ALA A 54 -0.99 9.95 -2.13
CA ALA A 54 0.00 9.72 -3.17
C ALA A 54 -0.61 9.36 -4.54
N ALA A 55 -1.86 8.90 -4.60
CA ALA A 55 -2.55 8.50 -5.81
C ALA A 55 -2.46 9.50 -6.98
N PRO A 56 -2.77 10.81 -6.82
CA PRO A 56 -2.67 11.77 -7.92
C PRO A 56 -1.25 11.88 -8.48
N LEU A 57 -0.22 11.87 -7.62
CA LEU A 57 1.18 11.90 -8.03
C LEU A 57 1.59 10.61 -8.76
N LEU A 58 1.22 9.45 -8.22
CA LEU A 58 1.50 8.15 -8.82
C LEU A 58 0.85 8.00 -10.19
N ILE A 59 -0.37 8.52 -10.35
CA ILE A 59 -1.09 8.50 -11.64
C ILE A 59 -0.44 9.48 -12.63
N HIS A 60 -0.07 10.68 -12.19
CA HIS A 60 0.57 11.69 -13.04
C HIS A 60 1.91 11.18 -13.60
N PHE A 61 2.72 10.53 -12.76
CA PHE A 61 4.01 9.97 -13.14
C PHE A 61 3.95 8.47 -13.51
N ARG A 62 2.82 7.93 -13.95
CA ARG A 62 2.66 6.47 -14.16
C ARG A 62 3.71 5.79 -15.05
N TYR A 63 4.38 6.53 -15.93
CA TYR A 63 5.42 6.02 -16.83
C TYR A 63 6.85 6.16 -16.28
N SER A 64 7.01 6.81 -15.13
CA SER A 64 8.31 6.98 -14.50
C SER A 64 8.74 5.67 -13.82
N ALA A 65 10.03 5.36 -13.92
CA ALA A 65 10.62 4.21 -13.23
C ALA A 65 10.53 4.35 -11.69
N LEU A 66 10.36 5.57 -11.18
CA LEU A 66 10.27 5.85 -9.74
C LEU A 66 8.89 5.57 -9.14
N THR A 67 7.88 5.38 -9.97
CA THR A 67 6.49 5.24 -9.50
C THR A 67 6.26 3.91 -8.80
N HIS A 68 6.99 2.89 -9.22
CA HIS A 68 7.06 1.59 -8.59
C HIS A 68 7.61 1.60 -7.17
N PRO A 69 8.85 2.05 -6.95
CA PRO A 69 9.40 2.13 -5.59
C PRO A 69 8.57 3.10 -4.74
N ALA A 70 8.05 4.20 -5.30
CA ALA A 70 7.15 5.09 -4.57
C ALA A 70 5.88 4.39 -4.10
N PHE A 71 5.24 3.57 -4.95
CA PHE A 71 4.08 2.77 -4.57
C PHE A 71 4.41 1.77 -3.46
N VAL A 72 5.52 1.05 -3.58
CA VAL A 72 6.01 0.10 -2.55
C VAL A 72 6.24 0.83 -1.21
N VAL A 73 6.89 1.99 -1.23
CA VAL A 73 7.14 2.81 -0.04
C VAL A 73 5.83 3.30 0.58
N CYS A 74 4.84 3.71 -0.24
CA CYS A 74 3.54 4.12 0.28
C CYS A 74 2.80 3.00 1.04
N VAL A 75 3.09 1.74 0.72
CA VAL A 75 2.50 0.57 1.38
C VAL A 75 3.31 0.15 2.62
N LEU A 76 4.65 0.13 2.53
CA LEU A 76 5.55 -0.35 3.58
C LEU A 76 5.90 0.67 4.65
N ALA A 77 6.11 1.94 4.29
CA ALA A 77 6.50 2.97 5.25
C ALA A 77 5.50 3.16 6.39
N PRO A 78 4.17 3.31 6.13
CA PRO A 78 3.19 3.44 7.20
C PRO A 78 3.10 2.20 8.10
N SER A 79 3.25 0.99 7.56
CA SER A 79 3.21 -0.22 8.40
C SER A 79 4.44 -0.34 9.30
N LEU A 80 5.63 -0.01 8.80
CA LEU A 80 6.86 0.03 9.60
C LEU A 80 6.85 1.14 10.66
N LEU A 81 6.34 2.33 10.31
CA LEU A 81 6.19 3.45 11.25
C LEU A 81 5.21 3.10 12.38
N THR A 82 4.08 2.47 12.05
CA THR A 82 3.08 2.08 13.05
C THR A 82 3.64 1.01 13.98
N TYR A 83 4.41 0.06 13.44
CA TYR A 83 5.14 -0.91 14.27
C TYR A 83 6.15 -0.23 15.22
N SER A 84 6.94 0.72 14.72
CA SER A 84 7.94 1.43 15.54
C SER A 84 7.33 2.35 16.60
N LEU A 85 6.14 2.91 16.37
CA LEU A 85 5.45 3.74 17.36
C LEU A 85 4.61 2.93 18.36
N GLY A 86 4.24 1.69 18.01
CA GLY A 86 3.45 0.80 18.85
C GLY A 86 4.26 -0.17 19.72
N ALA A 87 5.58 -0.28 19.49
CA ALA A 87 6.53 -1.02 20.33
C ALA A 87 7.13 -0.12 21.42
#